data_AF-K2DFR2-F1
#
_entry.id   AF-K2DFR2-F1
#
_cell.length_a   1.000
_cell.length_b   1.000
_cell.length_c   1.000
_cell.angle_alpha   90.00
_cell.angle_beta   90.00
_cell.angle_gamma   90.00
#
_symmetry.space_group_name_H-M   'P 1'
#
loop_
_entity.id
_entity.type
_entity.pdbx_description
1 polymer ?
#
loop_
_entity_poly.entity_id
_entity_poly.type
_entity_poly.pdbx_seq_one_letter_code
_entity_poly.pdbx_strand_id
1 'polypeptide(L)'
;MKNLKVALVHDYLREYGGAERVLEVLHEIFPQAPLFTAYYNPEKLGENGKRFAGWDIRTSWFQKFPFANRLLSPFRIFGPMMFESFDLSEYDLVISSSSATHLAKAVITKPETLHLSYIHTPPRFLYGYVTSFNYKKHWWTRISGEIINHFMRIYDFEVS
;
A
#
# COMPACT_ATOMS: atom_id res chain seq x y z
N MET A 1 5.76 -30.58 2.31
CA MET A 1 5.57 -29.46 1.37
C MET A 1 6.82 -28.59 1.47
N LYS A 2 7.34 -28.01 0.38
CA LYS A 2 8.35 -26.94 0.50
C LYS A 2 7.84 -25.92 1.53
N ASN A 3 8.68 -25.46 2.45
CA ASN A 3 8.34 -24.36 3.35
C ASN A 3 8.15 -23.10 2.48
N LEU A 4 6.93 -22.87 2.01
CA LEU A 4 6.58 -21.72 1.19
C LEU A 4 6.75 -20.46 2.04
N LYS A 5 7.70 -19.60 1.67
CA LYS A 5 7.88 -18.29 2.32
C LYS A 5 6.90 -17.30 1.73
N VAL A 6 5.98 -16.81 2.56
CA VAL A 6 4.93 -15.87 2.15
C VAL A 6 5.19 -14.49 2.74
N ALA A 7 5.00 -13.44 1.97
CA ALA A 7 4.95 -12.06 2.44
C ALA A 7 3.58 -11.44 2.15
N LEU A 8 3.04 -10.71 3.12
CA LEU A 8 1.85 -9.89 2.93
C LEU A 8 2.27 -8.44 2.73
N VAL A 9 1.58 -7.73 1.84
CA VAL A 9 1.83 -6.30 1.58
C VAL A 9 0.50 -5.56 1.70
N HIS A 10 0.46 -4.45 2.43
CA HIS A 10 -0.74 -3.63 2.61
C HIS A 10 -0.41 -2.15 2.54
N ASP A 11 -1.29 -1.32 1.97
CA ASP A 11 -1.01 0.10 1.73
C ASP A 11 -0.51 0.84 2.97
N TYR A 12 -1.34 0.91 4.02
CA TYR A 12 -0.97 1.52 5.30
C TYR A 12 -1.91 1.03 6.40
N LEU A 13 -1.45 1.08 7.64
CA LEU A 13 -2.22 0.74 8.84
C LEU A 13 -2.38 1.98 9.72
N ARG A 14 -3.41 2.78 9.43
CA ARG A 14 -3.74 4.01 10.19
C ARG A 14 -5.20 4.07 10.60
N GLU A 15 -6.08 3.63 9.71
CA GLU A 15 -7.51 3.49 9.96
C GLU A 15 -7.91 2.04 9.69
N TYR A 16 -9.04 1.63 10.27
CA TYR A 16 -9.53 0.27 10.14
C TYR A 16 -10.84 0.26 9.34
N GLY A 17 -10.83 -0.44 8.21
CA GLY A 17 -11.95 -0.55 7.28
C GLY A 17 -11.98 -1.91 6.57
N GLY A 18 -12.53 -1.92 5.37
CA GLY A 18 -12.70 -3.16 4.59
C GLY A 18 -11.38 -3.81 4.18
N ALA A 19 -10.38 -3.00 3.86
CA ALA A 19 -9.08 -3.51 3.42
C ALA A 19 -8.33 -4.21 4.57
N GLU A 20 -8.40 -3.65 5.78
CA GLU A 20 -7.80 -4.20 6.99
C GLU A 20 -8.46 -5.51 7.43
N ARG A 21 -9.78 -5.66 7.22
CA ARG A 21 -10.49 -6.93 7.46
C ARG A 21 -10.00 -8.05 6.55
N VAL A 22 -9.77 -7.74 5.26
CA VAL A 22 -9.21 -8.73 4.33
C VAL A 22 -7.77 -9.06 4.72
N LEU A 23 -7.00 -8.07 5.14
CA LEU A 23 -5.64 -8.29 5.64
C LEU A 23 -5.60 -9.23 6.85
N GLU A 24 -6.52 -9.08 7.81
CA GLU A 24 -6.65 -10.02 8.94
C GLU A 24 -6.88 -11.46 8.46
N VAL A 25 -7.81 -11.67 7.53
CA VAL A 25 -8.08 -13.00 6.96
C VAL A 25 -6.86 -13.55 6.23
N LEU A 26 -6.13 -12.72 5.47
CA LEU A 26 -4.88 -13.13 4.82
C LEU A 26 -3.82 -13.56 5.84
N HIS A 27 -3.70 -12.85 6.95
CA HIS A 27 -2.78 -13.21 8.03
C HIS A 27 -3.24 -14.45 8.81
N GLU A 28 -4.55 -14.69 8.94
CA GLU A 28 -5.07 -15.95 9.50
C GLU A 28 -4.71 -17.15 8.62
N ILE A 29 -4.73 -16.99 7.29
CA ILE A 29 -4.30 -18.03 6.34
C ILE A 29 -2.77 -18.23 6.39
N PHE A 30 -2.01 -17.14 6.54
CA PHE A 30 -0.54 -17.15 6.56
C PHE A 30 0.03 -16.49 7.83
N PRO A 31 -0.10 -17.12 9.01
CA PRO A 31 0.21 -16.49 10.30
C PRO A 31 1.70 -16.23 10.55
N GLN A 32 2.57 -16.82 9.73
CA GLN A 32 4.01 -16.62 9.80
C GLN A 32 4.52 -15.59 8.78
N ALA A 33 3.63 -15.07 7.93
CA ALA A 33 4.01 -14.12 6.89
C ALA A 33 4.22 -12.72 7.49
N PRO A 34 5.40 -12.09 7.31
CA PRO A 34 5.57 -10.70 7.68
C PRO A 34 4.67 -9.81 6.83
N LEU A 35 4.22 -8.72 7.44
CA LEU A 35 3.46 -7.66 6.80
C LEU A 35 4.37 -6.50 6.41
N PHE A 36 4.46 -6.21 5.13
CA PHE A 36 5.09 -5.00 4.60
C PHE A 36 4.05 -3.91 4.39
N THR A 37 4.30 -2.69 4.88
CA THR A 37 3.34 -1.59 4.73
C THR A 37 4.01 -0.22 4.65
N ALA A 38 3.42 0.74 3.93
CA ALA A 38 4.05 2.06 3.78
C ALA A 38 4.18 2.77 5.13
N TYR A 39 3.16 2.66 5.99
CA TYR A 39 3.07 3.37 7.26
C TYR A 39 2.21 2.60 8.27
N TYR A 40 2.60 2.61 9.54
CA TYR A 40 1.85 2.01 10.64
C TYR A 40 1.71 2.99 11.82
N ASN A 41 0.47 3.15 12.30
CA ASN A 41 0.12 3.94 13.47
C ASN A 41 -0.96 3.23 14.32
N PRO A 42 -0.55 2.47 15.35
CA PRO A 42 -1.49 1.76 16.22
C PRO A 42 -2.40 2.68 17.03
N GLU A 43 -1.94 3.87 17.40
CA GLU A 43 -2.75 4.83 18.17
C GLU A 43 -3.96 5.32 17.35
N LYS A 44 -3.77 5.56 16.05
CA LYS A 44 -4.85 5.99 15.13
C LYS A 44 -5.83 4.87 14.80
N LEU A 45 -5.43 3.61 14.93
CA LEU A 45 -6.31 2.46 14.80
C LEU A 45 -7.25 2.27 16.00
N GLY A 46 -7.00 2.96 17.11
CA GLY A 46 -7.81 2.86 18.33
C GLY A 46 -7.85 1.44 18.87
N GLU A 47 -9.05 0.95 19.23
CA GLU A 47 -9.22 -0.41 19.75
C GLU A 47 -8.81 -1.50 18.75
N ASN A 48 -8.93 -1.22 17.44
CA ASN A 48 -8.53 -2.15 16.39
C ASN A 48 -7.00 -2.29 16.28
N GLY A 49 -6.21 -1.39 16.88
CA GLY A 49 -4.75 -1.53 16.91
C GLY A 49 -4.30 -2.82 17.58
N LYS A 50 -5.07 -3.35 18.54
CA LYS A 50 -4.80 -4.61 19.23
C LYS A 50 -4.85 -5.83 18.30
N ARG A 51 -5.56 -5.76 17.18
CA ARG A 51 -5.69 -6.85 16.20
C ARG A 51 -4.38 -7.18 15.51
N PHE A 52 -3.55 -6.14 15.32
CA PHE A 52 -2.24 -6.23 14.69
C PHE A 52 -1.11 -6.36 15.72
N ALA A 53 -1.45 -6.43 17.01
CA ALA A 53 -0.45 -6.59 18.06
C ALA A 53 0.21 -7.97 17.94
N GLY A 54 1.54 -7.98 17.88
CA GLY A 54 2.33 -9.21 17.75
C GLY A 54 2.60 -9.67 16.31
N TRP A 55 2.10 -8.96 15.30
CA TRP A 55 2.46 -9.21 13.90
C TRP A 55 3.90 -8.71 13.63
N ASP A 56 4.62 -9.39 12.73
CA ASP A 56 5.89 -8.88 12.17
C ASP A 56 5.56 -7.80 11.12
N ILE A 57 5.47 -6.54 11.55
CA ILE A 57 5.14 -5.40 10.70
C ILE A 57 6.42 -4.65 10.30
N ARG A 58 6.71 -4.68 9.01
CA ARG A 58 7.85 -4.01 8.38
C ARG A 58 7.37 -2.78 7.62
N THR A 59 7.80 -1.61 8.08
CA THR A 59 7.37 -0.34 7.49
C THR A 59 8.39 0.20 6.50
N SER A 60 7.91 0.99 5.52
CA SER A 60 8.79 1.64 4.55
C SER A 60 9.63 2.76 5.20
N TRP A 61 10.58 3.31 4.44
CA TRP A 61 11.33 4.50 4.85
C TRP A 61 10.44 5.69 5.25
N PHE A 62 9.21 5.76 4.73
CA PHE A 62 8.26 6.84 5.03
C PHE A 62 7.84 6.88 6.51
N GLN A 63 7.90 5.76 7.24
CA GLN A 63 7.61 5.73 8.68
C GLN A 63 8.46 6.73 9.47
N LYS A 64 9.71 6.94 9.04
CA LYS A 64 10.69 7.81 9.70
C LYS A 64 10.60 9.26 9.23
N PHE A 65 9.74 9.57 8.26
CA PHE A 65 9.62 10.92 7.72
C PHE A 65 9.00 11.87 8.75
N PRO A 66 9.52 13.10 8.95
CA PRO A 66 8.92 14.07 9.84
C PRO A 66 7.45 14.32 9.49
N PHE A 67 6.56 14.23 10.48
CA PHE A 67 5.11 14.39 10.29
C PHE A 67 4.47 13.35 9.34
N ALA A 68 5.03 12.14 9.21
CA ALA A 68 4.48 11.06 8.39
C ALA A 68 2.97 10.83 8.62
N ASN A 69 2.51 10.93 9.88
CA ASN A 69 1.10 10.81 10.25
C ASN A 69 0.18 11.84 9.55
N ARG A 70 0.67 13.05 9.30
CA ARG A 70 -0.05 14.14 8.62
C ARG A 70 0.17 14.12 7.11
N LEU A 71 1.32 13.63 6.67
CA LEU A 71 1.77 13.70 5.29
C LEU A 71 1.46 12.46 4.45
N LEU A 72 0.91 11.40 5.03
CA LEU A 72 0.57 10.17 4.31
C LEU A 72 -0.26 10.43 3.04
N SER A 73 -1.31 11.26 3.13
CA SER A 73 -2.17 11.54 1.96
C SER A 73 -1.46 12.32 0.84
N PRO A 74 -0.75 13.43 1.11
CA PRO A 74 0.11 14.06 0.09
C PRO A 74 1.20 13.15 -0.48
N PHE A 75 1.79 12.29 0.35
CA PHE A 75 2.88 11.39 -0.04
C PHE A 75 2.45 10.18 -0.87
N ARG A 76 1.15 10.00 -1.11
CA ARG A 76 0.63 8.97 -2.00
C ARG A 76 1.27 8.96 -3.40
N ILE A 77 1.76 10.12 -3.86
CA ILE A 77 2.49 10.25 -5.15
C ILE A 77 3.84 9.53 -5.13
N PHE A 78 4.39 9.30 -3.95
CA PHE A 78 5.61 8.53 -3.70
C PHE A 78 5.30 7.10 -3.23
N GLY A 79 4.02 6.71 -3.19
CA GLY A 79 3.58 5.37 -2.79
C GLY A 79 4.38 4.25 -3.45
N PRO A 80 4.53 4.26 -4.79
CA PRO A 80 5.36 3.29 -5.48
C PRO A 80 6.78 3.13 -4.91
N MET A 81 7.49 4.25 -4.71
CA MET A 81 8.85 4.24 -4.15
C MET A 81 8.90 3.71 -2.72
N MET A 82 7.80 3.77 -1.97
CA MET A 82 7.73 3.15 -0.65
C MET A 82 7.70 1.62 -0.77
N PHE A 83 6.96 1.09 -1.74
CA PHE A 83 6.81 -0.35 -1.94
C PHE A 83 7.97 -0.98 -2.70
N GLU A 84 8.52 -0.31 -3.71
CA GLU A 84 9.73 -0.75 -4.43
C GLU A 84 10.95 -0.85 -3.51
N SER A 85 10.95 -0.11 -2.39
CA SER A 85 12.07 -0.14 -1.43
C SER A 85 12.14 -1.42 -0.59
N PHE A 86 11.11 -2.26 -0.62
CA PHE A 86 11.11 -3.50 0.14
C PHE A 86 11.89 -4.60 -0.57
N ASP A 87 12.79 -5.26 0.17
CA ASP A 87 13.43 -6.48 -0.29
C ASP A 87 12.50 -7.68 -0.06
N LEU A 88 11.96 -8.21 -1.15
CA LEU A 88 11.10 -9.40 -1.16
C LEU A 88 11.79 -10.61 -1.82
N SER A 89 13.11 -10.56 -2.02
CA SER A 89 13.88 -11.56 -2.74
C SER A 89 13.86 -12.96 -2.10
N GLU A 90 13.53 -13.05 -0.82
CA GLU A 90 13.48 -14.30 -0.06
C GLU A 90 12.12 -15.01 -0.08
N TYR A 91 11.07 -14.41 -0.65
CA TYR A 91 9.72 -14.95 -0.60
C TYR A 91 9.33 -15.65 -1.90
N ASP A 92 8.67 -16.80 -1.75
CA ASP A 92 8.15 -17.60 -2.88
C ASP A 92 6.78 -17.06 -3.34
N LEU A 93 6.01 -16.47 -2.42
CA LEU A 93 4.69 -15.90 -2.65
C LEU A 93 4.58 -14.54 -1.98
N VAL A 94 4.13 -13.55 -2.75
CA VAL A 94 3.84 -12.20 -2.25
C VAL A 94 2.36 -11.92 -2.50
N ILE A 95 1.61 -11.54 -1.47
CA ILE A 95 0.20 -11.16 -1.59
C ILE A 95 0.05 -9.70 -1.21
N SER A 96 -0.25 -8.85 -2.20
CA SER A 96 -0.50 -7.43 -1.96
C SER A 96 -1.99 -7.14 -1.86
N SER A 97 -2.43 -6.67 -0.70
CA SER A 97 -3.72 -6.05 -0.44
C SER A 97 -3.62 -4.56 -0.78
N SER A 98 -3.97 -4.20 -2.02
CA SER A 98 -3.83 -2.84 -2.54
C SER A 98 -5.18 -2.13 -2.63
N SER A 99 -5.25 -0.94 -2.07
CA SER A 99 -6.27 0.05 -2.39
C SER A 99 -5.77 1.01 -3.47
N ALA A 100 -6.68 1.86 -3.94
CA ALA A 100 -6.42 2.95 -4.87
C ALA A 100 -5.29 3.91 -4.45
N THR A 101 -4.88 3.92 -3.18
CA THR A 101 -4.22 5.10 -2.60
C THR A 101 -2.71 5.10 -2.76
N HIS A 102 -2.01 4.01 -2.43
CA HIS A 102 -0.53 3.99 -2.39
C HIS A 102 0.12 2.93 -3.28
N LEU A 103 -0.70 2.13 -3.99
CA LEU A 103 -0.25 1.10 -4.93
C LEU A 103 0.67 0.07 -4.26
N ALA A 104 0.23 -0.59 -3.18
CA ALA A 104 0.94 -1.72 -2.57
C ALA A 104 1.35 -2.82 -3.57
N LYS A 105 0.67 -2.91 -4.72
CA LYS A 105 1.05 -3.77 -5.84
C LYS A 105 2.36 -3.38 -6.54
N ALA A 106 2.93 -2.21 -6.26
CA ALA A 106 4.18 -1.73 -6.85
C ALA A 106 5.45 -2.40 -6.30
N VAL A 107 5.31 -3.42 -5.45
CA VAL A 107 6.45 -4.15 -4.91
C VAL A 107 7.24 -4.86 -6.01
N ILE A 108 8.56 -4.86 -5.86
CA ILE A 108 9.46 -5.55 -6.77
C ILE A 108 9.70 -6.96 -6.23
N THR A 109 9.43 -7.96 -7.07
CA THR A 109 9.64 -9.37 -6.76
C THR A 109 10.58 -10.00 -7.79
N LYS A 110 11.11 -11.20 -7.50
CA LYS A 110 11.89 -11.92 -8.49
C LYS A 110 10.97 -12.51 -9.57
N PRO A 111 11.47 -12.75 -10.80
CA PRO A 111 10.68 -13.34 -11.88
C PRO A 111 10.00 -14.67 -11.52
N GLU A 112 10.62 -15.46 -10.62
CA GLU A 112 10.07 -16.74 -10.13
C GLU A 112 9.08 -16.62 -8.96
N THR A 113 9.02 -15.47 -8.29
CA THR A 113 8.10 -15.23 -7.17
C THR A 113 6.69 -15.05 -7.71
N LEU A 114 5.73 -15.81 -7.17
CA LEU A 114 4.32 -15.57 -7.50
C LEU A 114 3.84 -14.32 -6.74
N HIS A 115 3.44 -13.29 -7.47
CA HIS A 115 2.84 -12.09 -6.90
C HIS A 115 1.34 -12.05 -7.18
N LEU A 116 0.53 -12.12 -6.12
CA LEU A 116 -0.93 -12.01 -6.17
C LEU A 116 -1.37 -10.65 -5.66
N SER A 117 -2.09 -9.90 -6.49
CA SER A 117 -2.57 -8.58 -6.12
C SER A 117 -4.08 -8.56 -5.93
N TYR A 118 -4.52 -8.36 -4.68
CA TYR A 118 -5.92 -8.15 -4.34
C TYR A 118 -6.23 -6.66 -4.39
N ILE A 119 -6.99 -6.25 -5.41
CA ILE A 119 -7.37 -4.85 -5.64
C ILE A 119 -8.73 -4.56 -5.01
N HIS A 120 -8.73 -3.83 -3.90
CA HIS A 120 -9.97 -3.42 -3.22
C HIS A 120 -10.79 -2.43 -4.04
N THR A 121 -10.10 -1.47 -4.67
CA THR A 121 -10.69 -0.47 -5.55
C THR A 121 -9.59 0.07 -6.44
N PRO A 122 -9.77 0.12 -7.78
CA PRO A 122 -8.78 0.71 -8.68
C PRO A 122 -8.60 2.21 -8.39
N PRO A 123 -7.46 2.82 -8.73
CA PRO A 123 -7.18 4.23 -8.44
C PRO A 123 -7.97 5.18 -9.34
N ARG A 124 -9.29 5.27 -9.10
CA ARG A 124 -10.24 5.97 -9.98
C ARG A 124 -9.89 7.44 -10.23
N PHE A 125 -9.22 8.10 -9.27
CA PHE A 125 -8.76 9.49 -9.42
C PHE A 125 -7.73 9.66 -10.55
N LEU A 126 -6.92 8.63 -10.85
CA LEU A 126 -5.98 8.61 -11.97
C LEU A 126 -6.71 8.56 -13.32
N TYR A 127 -7.90 7.97 -13.34
CA TYR A 127 -8.71 7.75 -14.54
C TYR A 127 -9.84 8.77 -14.69
N GLY A 128 -9.78 9.89 -13.97
CA GLY A 128 -10.72 11.01 -14.15
C GLY A 128 -12.07 10.86 -13.48
N TYR A 129 -12.29 9.80 -12.70
CA TYR A 129 -13.52 9.65 -11.93
C TYR A 129 -13.56 10.64 -10.76
N VAL A 130 -14.78 11.07 -10.43
CA VAL A 130 -15.02 11.95 -9.28
C VAL A 130 -14.63 11.20 -8.00
N THR A 131 -13.81 11.85 -7.19
CA THR A 131 -13.42 11.39 -5.86
C THR A 131 -13.56 12.54 -4.87
N SER A 132 -13.46 12.22 -3.58
CA SER A 132 -13.56 13.19 -2.49
C SER A 132 -12.47 14.28 -2.53
N PHE A 133 -11.43 14.09 -3.34
CA PHE A 133 -10.31 15.02 -3.49
C PHE A 133 -10.43 15.84 -4.79
N ASN A 134 -10.80 17.12 -4.66
CA ASN A 134 -10.88 18.03 -5.80
C ASN A 134 -9.57 18.81 -6.01
N TYR A 135 -8.56 18.17 -6.59
CA TYR A 135 -7.29 18.82 -6.94
C TYR A 135 -7.43 19.91 -8.02
N LYS A 136 -8.58 19.96 -8.71
CA LYS A 136 -8.88 20.94 -9.76
C LYS A 136 -9.37 22.28 -9.21
N LYS A 137 -9.47 22.45 -7.89
CA LYS A 137 -9.95 23.67 -7.22
C LYS A 137 -9.12 24.92 -7.56
N HIS A 138 -7.79 24.79 -7.62
CA HIS A 138 -6.90 25.89 -7.96
C HIS A 138 -6.15 25.60 -9.26
N TRP A 139 -5.83 26.64 -10.04
CA TRP A 139 -5.21 26.46 -11.36
C TRP A 139 -3.82 25.80 -11.29
N TRP A 140 -3.01 26.15 -10.29
CA TRP A 140 -1.68 25.60 -10.09
C TRP A 140 -1.73 24.14 -9.60
N THR A 141 -2.66 23.79 -8.69
CA THR A 141 -2.87 22.41 -8.25
C THR A 141 -3.48 21.53 -9.33
N ARG A 142 -4.25 22.12 -10.25
CA ARG A 142 -4.78 21.44 -11.43
C ARG A 142 -3.64 21.04 -12.37
N ILE A 143 -2.77 21.98 -12.73
CA ILE A 143 -1.67 21.70 -13.67
C ILE A 143 -0.72 20.64 -13.08
N SER A 144 -0.26 20.83 -11.83
CA SER A 144 0.62 19.85 -11.20
C SER A 144 -0.07 18.50 -11.00
N GLY A 145 -1.35 18.50 -10.62
CA GLY A 145 -2.13 17.28 -10.43
C GLY A 145 -2.32 16.48 -11.72
N GLU A 146 -2.60 17.13 -12.86
CA GLU A 146 -2.75 16.44 -14.15
C GLU A 146 -1.42 15.81 -14.62
N ILE A 147 -0.29 16.50 -14.43
CA ILE A 147 1.05 15.96 -14.75
C ILE A 147 1.36 14.76 -13.86
N ILE A 148 1.22 14.90 -12.54
CA ILE A 148 1.47 13.81 -11.59
C ILE A 148 0.55 12.61 -11.87
N ASN A 149 -0.74 12.85 -12.09
CA ASN A 149 -1.70 11.79 -12.37
C ASN A 149 -1.38 11.08 -13.70
N HIS A 150 -0.82 11.77 -14.69
CA HIS A 150 -0.38 11.13 -15.93
C HIS A 150 0.72 10.09 -15.67
N PHE A 151 1.78 10.47 -14.95
CA PHE A 151 2.85 9.53 -14.60
C PHE A 151 2.38 8.40 -13.70
N MET A 152 1.60 8.73 -12.66
CA MET A 152 1.03 7.72 -11.75
C MET A 152 0.11 6.74 -12.47
N ARG A 153 -0.58 7.16 -13.53
CA ARG A 153 -1.44 6.28 -14.34
C ARG A 153 -0.63 5.31 -15.21
N ILE A 154 0.48 5.78 -15.79
CA ILE A 154 1.41 4.89 -16.51
C ILE A 154 1.97 3.86 -15.53
N TYR A 155 2.41 4.34 -14.37
CA TYR A 155 2.93 3.46 -13.32
C TYR A 155 1.90 2.42 -12.88
N ASP A 156 0.66 2.85 -12.60
CA ASP A 156 -0.44 1.94 -12.23
C ASP A 156 -0.68 0.86 -13.30
N PHE A 157 -0.56 1.21 -14.59
CA PHE A 157 -0.69 0.28 -15.70
C PHE A 157 0.47 -0.73 -15.76
N GLU A 158 1.71 -0.29 -15.56
CA GLU A 158 2.90 -1.14 -15.63
C GLU A 158 2.96 -2.18 -14.52
N VAL A 159 2.43 -1.87 -13.34
CA VAL A 159 2.41 -2.79 -12.18
C VAL A 159 1.10 -3.58 -12.04
N SER A 160 0.21 -3.51 -13.03
CA SER A 160 -1.07 -4.27 -13.05
C SER A 160 -0.95 -5.64 -13.70
#